data_AF-A0A8S3A4V0-F1
#
_entry.id   AF-A0A8S3A4V0-F1
#
_cell.length_a   1.000
_cell.length_b   1.000
_cell.length_c   1.000
_cell.angle_alpha   90.00
_cell.angle_beta   90.00
_cell.angle_gamma   90.00
#
_symmetry.space_group_name_H-M   'P 1'
#
loop_
_entity.id
_entity.type
_entity.pdbx_description
1 polymer ?
#
loop_
_entity_poly.entity_id
_entity_poly.type
_entity_poly.pdbx_seq_one_letter_code
_entity_poly.pdbx_strand_id
1 'polypeptide(L)' 'MNGPPTFQRTMHNLLGYGRWDYVMVYLDDILIFSRSLNEHQQHLNEILSILAKANF' A
#
# COMPACT_ATOMS: atom_id res chain seq x y z
N MET A 1 -3.01 -10.85 -22.57
CA MET A 1 -3.63 -11.27 -21.30
C MET A 1 -2.97 -10.46 -20.20
N ASN A 2 -3.64 -9.43 -19.71
CA ASN A 2 -3.11 -8.58 -18.64
C ASN A 2 -3.04 -9.45 -17.37
N GLY A 3 -1.86 -9.51 -16.73
CA GLY A 3 -1.54 -10.44 -15.64
C GLY A 3 -2.51 -10.42 -14.46
N PRO A 4 -2.51 -11.45 -13.61
CA PRO A 4 -3.72 -11.90 -12.93
C PRO A 4 -4.12 -10.97 -11.76
N PRO A 5 -5.40 -11.05 -11.33
CA PRO A 5 -5.95 -10.40 -10.12
C PRO A 5 -5.21 -10.68 -8.80
N THR A 6 -4.06 -11.35 -8.84
CA THR A 6 -3.14 -11.60 -7.73
C THR A 6 -2.53 -10.32 -7.18
N PHE A 7 -2.10 -9.34 -7.98
CA PHE A 7 -1.55 -8.09 -7.44
C PHE A 7 -2.60 -7.33 -6.64
N GLN A 8 -3.76 -7.10 -7.26
CA GLN A 8 -4.89 -6.46 -6.60
C GLN A 8 -5.37 -7.23 -5.37
N ARG A 9 -5.46 -8.57 -5.41
CA ARG A 9 -5.87 -9.38 -4.25
C ARG A 9 -4.85 -9.31 -3.13
N THR A 10 -3.55 -9.37 -3.43
CA THR A 10 -2.51 -9.30 -2.40
C THR A 10 -2.43 -7.91 -1.80
N MET A 11 -2.49 -6.85 -2.61
CA MET A 11 -2.54 -5.46 -2.13
C MET A 11 -3.83 -5.18 -1.35
N HIS A 12 -4.98 -5.72 -1.75
CA HIS A 12 -6.19 -5.63 -0.96
C HIS A 12 -6.08 -6.39 0.37
N ASN A 13 -5.37 -7.52 0.42
CA ASN A 13 -5.18 -8.25 1.68
C ASN A 13 -4.17 -7.56 2.62
N LEU A 14 -3.11 -6.96 2.07
CA LEU A 14 -2.06 -6.28 2.82
C LEU A 14 -2.47 -4.86 3.24
N LEU A 15 -3.08 -4.11 2.32
CA LEU A 15 -3.35 -2.67 2.40
C LEU A 15 -4.84 -2.33 2.18
N GLY A 16 -5.72 -3.32 2.31
CA GLY A 16 -7.15 -3.19 2.03
C GLY A 16 -7.84 -2.03 2.74
N TYR A 17 -8.90 -1.56 2.09
CA TYR A 17 -9.74 -0.45 2.55
C TYR A 17 -10.13 -0.58 4.02
N GLY A 18 -9.83 0.47 4.80
CA GLY A 18 -10.22 0.59 6.21
C GLY A 18 -9.18 0.11 7.21
N ARG A 19 -8.05 -0.44 6.78
CA ARG A 19 -6.95 -0.84 7.68
C ARG A 19 -5.96 0.29 7.96
N TRP A 20 -5.92 1.29 7.08
CA TRP A 20 -4.99 2.42 7.13
C TRP A 20 -5.74 3.69 6.74
N ASP A 21 -5.79 4.69 7.62
CA ASP A 21 -6.47 5.97 7.38
C ASP A 21 -5.74 6.83 6.34
N TYR A 22 -4.54 6.41 5.94
CA TYR A 22 -3.61 7.19 5.13
C TYR A 22 -3.16 6.46 3.86
N VAL A 23 -3.74 5.30 3.52
CA VAL A 23 -3.40 4.53 2.29
C VAL A 23 -4.62 4.19 1.47
N MET A 24 -4.51 4.33 0.16
CA MET A 24 -5.50 3.89 -0.82
C MET A 24 -4.83 3.11 -1.95
N VAL A 25 -5.34 1.94 -2.28
CA VAL A 25 -4.88 1.16 -3.44
C VAL A 25 -5.78 1.47 -4.62
N TYR A 26 -5.22 1.94 -5.73
CA TYR A 26 -5.94 2.24 -6.95
C TYR A 26 -5.28 1.57 -8.16
N LEU A 27 -5.94 0.56 -8.72
CA LEU A 27 -5.42 -0.28 -9.80
C LEU A 27 -4.05 -0.89 -9.45
N ASP A 28 -2.98 -0.38 -10.04
CA ASP A 28 -1.60 -0.84 -9.86
C ASP A 28 -0.79 0.10 -8.94
N ASP A 29 -1.37 1.24 -8.54
CA ASP A 29 -0.72 2.26 -7.72
C ASP A 29 -1.19 2.21 -6.25
N ILE A 30 -0.26 2.53 -5.34
CA ILE A 30 -0.55 2.75 -3.91
C ILE A 30 -0.41 4.24 -3.64
N LEU A 31 -1.51 4.89 -3.24
CA LEU A 31 -1.53 6.27 -2.80
C LEU A 31 -1.35 6.32 -1.28
N ILE A 32 -0.41 7.14 -0.82
CA ILE A 32 -0.11 7.36 0.60
C ILE A 32 -0.30 8.85 0.90
N PHE A 33 -1.20 9.19 1.82
CA PHE A 33 -1.52 10.56 2.21
C PHE A 33 -0.90 10.88 3.57
N SER A 34 -0.53 12.13 3.81
CA SER A 34 0.03 12.57 5.10
C SER A 34 -0.17 14.08 5.27
N ARG A 35 -0.21 14.57 6.50
CA ARG A 35 -0.40 16.01 6.79
C ARG A 35 0.92 16.78 6.83
N SER A 36 2.04 16.07 6.96
CA SER A 36 3.39 16.63 6.92
C SER A 36 4.38 15.68 6.24
N LEU A 37 5.54 16.20 5.83
CA LEU A 37 6.61 15.40 5.24
C LEU A 37 7.18 14.36 6.21
N ASN A 38 7.31 14.71 7.49
CA ASN A 38 7.84 13.81 8.51
C ASN A 38 6.91 12.61 8.74
N GLU A 39 5.60 12.88 8.83
CA GLU A 39 4.56 11.84 8.87
C GLU A 39 4.59 10.99 7.59
N HIS A 40 4.79 11.61 6.43
CA HIS A 40 4.89 10.89 5.16
C HIS A 40 6.08 9.93 5.12
N GLN A 41 7.22 10.31 5.67
CA GLN A 41 8.37 9.42 5.78
C GLN A 41 8.07 8.21 6.68
N GLN A 42 7.34 8.41 7.78
CA GLN A 42 6.93 7.31 8.65
C GLN A 42 5.97 6.35 7.93
N HIS A 43 4.94 6.88 7.26
CA HIS A 43 3.99 6.08 6.50
C HIS A 43 4.67 5.31 5.36
N LEU A 44 5.59 5.94 4.63
CA LEU A 44 6.37 5.26 3.58
C LEU A 44 7.19 4.10 4.15
N ASN A 45 7.90 4.32 5.25
CA ASN A 45 8.71 3.27 5.87
C ASN A 45 7.85 2.08 6.32
N GLU A 46 6.67 2.35 6.88
CA GLU A 46 5.73 1.31 7.30
C GLU A 46 5.23 0.48 6.11
N ILE A 47 4.77 1.15 5.05
CA ILE A 47 4.25 0.48 3.84
C ILE A 47 5.34 -0.31 3.13
N LEU A 48 6.54 0.27 2.93
CA LEU A 48 7.65 -0.44 2.31
C LEU A 48 8.11 -1.64 3.13
N SER A 49 8.06 -1.56 4.47
CA SER A 49 8.37 -2.70 5.36
C SER A 49 7.35 -3.83 5.21
N ILE A 50 6.05 -3.50 5.06
CA ILE A 50 4.99 -4.48 4.81
C ILE A 50 5.19 -5.15 3.45
N LEU A 51 5.48 -4.37 2.40
CA LEU A 51 5.73 -4.89 1.06
C LEU A 51 6.95 -5.82 1.03
N ALA A 52 8.05 -5.41 1.66
CA ALA A 52 9.26 -6.23 1.77
C ALA A 52 9.00 -7.57 2.49
N LYS A 53 8.20 -7.57 3.56
CA LYS A 53 7.80 -8.80 4.28
C LYS A 53 6.89 -9.71 3.46
N ALA A 54 6.12 -9.14 2.55
CA ALA A 54 5.23 -9.87 1.65
C ALA A 54 5.95 -10.46 0.42
N ASN A 55 7.29 -10.35 0.35
CA ASN A 55 8.09 -10.78 -0.80
C ASN A 55 7.69 -10.10 -2.12
N PHE A 56 7.24 -8.85 -2.05
CA PHE A 56 7.12 -7.97 -3.21
C PHE A 56 8.45 -7.34 -3.59
#